data_AF-A0A3D1R6R7-F1
#
_entry.id   AF-A0A3D1R6R7-F1
#
_cell.length_a   1.000
_cell.length_b   1.000
_cell.length_c   1.000
_cell.angle_alpha   90.00
_cell.angle_beta   90.00
_cell.angle_gamma   90.00
#
_symmetry.space_group_name_H-M   'P 1'
#
loop_
_entity.id
_entity.type
_entity.pdbx_description
1 polymer ?
#
loop_
_entity_poly.entity_id
_entity_poly.type
_entity_poly.pdbx_seq_one_letter_code
_entity_poly.pdbx_strand_id
1 'polypeptide(L)'
;AIRWDGSAWSALTLPPNTKSLLGVWGMHADDVWAVGNERTLLHWDGLTWVRHQMPPTELAIEHLDGVWGSASDDVWAVGSMGLILHWDG
;
A
#
# COMPACT_ATOMS: atom_id res chain seq x y z
N ALA A 1 4.23 6.69 9.36
CA ALA A 1 2.77 6.50 9.52
C ALA A 1 2.42 6.59 11.00
N ILE A 2 1.14 6.70 11.37
CA ILE A 2 0.68 6.62 12.77
C ILE A 2 -0.43 5.58 12.89
N ARG A 3 -0.53 4.90 14.03
CA ARG A 3 -1.59 3.93 14.33
C ARG A 3 -2.25 4.27 15.66
N TRP A 4 -3.58 4.19 15.68
CA TRP A 4 -4.40 4.29 16.89
C TRP A 4 -4.57 2.91 17.51
N ASP A 5 -4.30 2.79 18.81
CA ASP A 5 -4.46 1.53 19.57
C ASP A 5 -5.79 1.43 20.35
N GLY A 6 -6.67 2.42 20.21
CA GLY A 6 -7.87 2.58 21.03
C GLY A 6 -7.76 3.70 22.06
N SER A 7 -6.54 4.15 22.38
CA SER A 7 -6.27 5.13 23.42
C SER A 7 -5.25 6.21 23.05
N ALA A 8 -4.26 5.89 22.20
CA ALA A 8 -3.21 6.80 21.78
C ALA A 8 -2.80 6.56 20.32
N TRP A 9 -2.29 7.62 19.70
CA TRP A 9 -1.59 7.53 18.41
C TRP A 9 -0.11 7.22 18.67
N SER A 10 0.41 6.19 18.01
CA SER A 10 1.84 5.87 18.01
C SER A 10 2.40 5.96 16.60
N ALA A 11 3.66 6.40 16.48
CA ALA A 11 4.37 6.42 15.21
C ALA A 11 4.76 4.99 14.80
N LEU A 12 4.53 4.65 13.54
CA LEU A 12 5.00 3.43 12.92
C LEU A 12 6.18 3.73 12.00
N THR A 13 7.20 2.87 12.09
CA THR A 13 8.32 2.82 11.14
C THR A 13 7.82 2.31 9.79
N LEU A 14 8.18 3.01 8.73
CA LEU A 14 7.92 2.60 7.34
C LEU A 14 9.20 2.03 6.73
N PRO A 15 9.11 1.13 5.74
CA PRO A 15 10.26 0.64 5.02
C PRO A 15 11.10 1.79 4.41
N PRO A 16 12.42 1.60 4.26
CA PRO A 16 13.25 2.56 3.54
C PRO A 16 12.70 2.90 2.15
N ASN A 17 13.02 4.09 1.66
CA ASN A 17 12.58 4.63 0.37
C ASN A 17 11.05 4.75 0.20
N THR A 18 10.26 4.64 1.27
CA THR A 18 8.82 4.95 1.23
C THR A 18 8.64 6.42 0.86
N LYS A 19 7.91 6.70 -0.22
CA LYS A 19 7.55 8.06 -0.64
C LYS A 19 6.16 8.44 -0.14
N SER A 20 5.67 9.61 -0.54
CA SER A 20 4.34 10.08 -0.19
C SER A 20 3.29 9.01 -0.48
N LEU A 21 2.52 8.67 0.55
CA LEU A 21 1.38 7.75 0.44
C LEU A 21 0.15 8.55 0.01
N LEU A 22 -0.60 8.01 -0.94
CA LEU A 22 -1.75 8.65 -1.59
C LEU A 22 -3.05 7.89 -1.33
N GLY A 23 -2.98 6.58 -1.12
CA GLY A 23 -4.12 5.73 -0.82
C GLY A 23 -3.83 4.73 0.28
N VAL A 24 -4.84 4.39 1.06
CA VAL A 24 -4.81 3.31 2.05
C VAL A 24 -6.16 2.59 2.08
N TRP A 25 -6.12 1.28 2.19
CA TRP A 25 -7.28 0.42 2.37
C TRP A 25 -6.92 -0.73 3.30
N GLY A 26 -7.85 -1.22 4.10
CA GLY A 26 -7.61 -2.40 4.93
C GLY A 26 -8.89 -3.17 5.20
N MET A 27 -8.76 -4.49 5.24
CA MET A 27 -9.85 -5.42 5.57
C MET A 27 -9.85 -5.74 7.06
N HIS A 28 -8.66 -6.00 7.61
CA HIS A 28 -8.44 -6.42 8.98
C HIS A 28 -7.30 -5.64 9.65
N ALA A 29 -7.13 -5.78 10.96
CA ALA A 29 -6.12 -5.05 11.73
C ALA A 29 -4.67 -5.45 11.35
N ASP A 30 -4.53 -6.56 10.65
CA ASP A 30 -3.33 -7.22 10.16
C ASP A 30 -3.32 -7.38 8.63
N ASP A 31 -4.22 -6.68 7.93
CA ASP A 31 -4.29 -6.66 6.48
C ASP A 31 -4.67 -5.26 5.99
N VAL A 32 -3.64 -4.43 5.79
CA VAL A 32 -3.79 -3.06 5.30
C VAL A 32 -2.81 -2.81 4.17
N TRP A 33 -3.29 -2.27 3.07
CA TRP A 33 -2.50 -1.87 1.92
C TRP A 33 -2.37 -0.36 1.85
N ALA A 34 -1.17 0.13 1.55
CA ALA A 34 -0.92 1.54 1.32
C ALA A 34 -0.13 1.73 0.02
N VAL A 35 -0.52 2.74 -0.76
CA VAL A 35 0.06 3.01 -2.07
C VAL A 35 0.48 4.47 -2.21
N GLY A 36 1.41 4.76 -3.11
CA GLY A 36 1.83 6.13 -3.34
C GLY A 36 2.88 6.32 -4.44
N ASN A 37 3.64 7.40 -4.29
CA ASN A 37 4.62 7.86 -5.27
C ASN A 37 5.80 6.91 -5.46
N GLU A 38 6.43 6.96 -6.65
CA GLU A 38 7.65 6.22 -7.01
C GLU A 38 7.60 4.74 -6.59
N ARG A 39 6.61 4.03 -7.10
CA ARG A 39 6.44 2.58 -6.88
C ARG A 39 6.31 2.20 -5.42
N THR A 40 5.66 3.05 -4.62
CA THR A 40 5.38 2.74 -3.21
C THR A 40 4.12 1.87 -3.15
N LEU A 41 4.31 0.60 -2.83
CA LEU A 41 3.27 -0.39 -2.55
C LEU A 41 3.66 -1.12 -1.27
N LEU A 42 2.85 -0.94 -0.22
CA LEU A 42 3.11 -1.47 1.11
C LEU A 42 1.94 -2.33 1.58
N HIS A 43 2.25 -3.39 2.31
CA HIS A 43 1.29 -4.26 3.00
C HIS A 43 1.64 -4.33 4.49
N TRP A 44 0.65 -4.17 5.35
CA TRP A 44 0.77 -4.32 6.80
C TRP A 44 0.33 -5.72 7.19
N ASP A 45 1.22 -6.47 7.82
CA ASP A 45 1.01 -7.87 8.21
C ASP A 45 0.52 -8.06 9.67
N GLY A 46 0.13 -6.96 10.33
CA GLY A 46 -0.23 -6.95 11.76
C GLY A 46 0.89 -6.50 12.69
N LEU A 47 2.15 -6.57 12.24
CA LEU A 47 3.34 -6.27 13.02
C LEU A 47 4.21 -5.19 12.36
N THR A 48 4.40 -5.27 11.05
CA THR A 48 5.27 -4.39 10.27
C THR A 48 4.68 -4.07 8.91
N TRP A 49 5.12 -2.95 8.35
CA TRP A 49 4.87 -2.63 6.94
C TRP A 49 5.94 -3.32 6.09
N VAL A 50 5.51 -4.13 5.13
CA VAL A 50 6.33 -4.81 4.14
C VAL A 50 6.19 -4.08 2.80
N ARG A 51 7.30 -3.82 2.12
CA ARG A 51 7.27 -3.22 0.78
C ARG A 51 7.23 -4.30 -0.28
N HIS A 52 6.24 -4.24 -1.16
CA HIS A 52 6.17 -5.09 -2.34
C HIS A 52 6.81 -4.41 -3.55
N GLN A 53 7.48 -5.21 -4.37
CA GLN A 53 7.99 -4.75 -5.65
C GLN A 53 6.86 -4.80 -6.68
N MET A 54 6.63 -3.69 -7.36
CA MET A 54 5.75 -3.68 -8.53
C MET A 54 6.42 -4.43 -9.68
N PRO A 55 5.64 -5.14 -10.53
CA PRO A 55 6.13 -5.73 -11.76
C PRO A 55 6.91 -4.72 -12.63
N PRO A 56 7.88 -5.16 -13.44
CA PRO A 56 8.54 -4.29 -14.40
C PRO A 56 7.54 -3.63 -15.35
N THR A 57 7.76 -2.36 -15.66
CA THR A 57 6.93 -1.57 -16.55
C THR A 57 7.78 -0.52 -17.26
N GLU A 58 7.35 -0.12 -18.45
CA GLU A 58 8.00 0.91 -19.28
C GLU A 58 7.39 2.31 -19.05
N LEU A 59 6.53 2.45 -18.04
CA LEU A 59 5.89 3.72 -17.71
C LEU A 59 6.91 4.69 -17.12
N ALA A 60 6.96 5.90 -17.67
CA ALA A 60 7.87 6.95 -17.20
C ALA A 60 7.50 7.49 -15.81
N ILE A 61 6.22 7.37 -15.42
CA ILE A 61 5.70 7.77 -14.12
C ILE A 61 5.01 6.57 -13.51
N GLU A 62 5.44 6.21 -12.30
CA GLU A 62 4.97 5.03 -11.60
C GLU A 62 4.52 5.42 -10.19
N HIS A 63 3.34 6.01 -10.08
CA HIS A 63 2.66 6.18 -8.79
C HIS A 63 1.31 5.48 -8.80
N LEU A 64 0.91 5.04 -7.61
CA LEU A 64 -0.38 4.43 -7.34
C LEU A 64 -1.18 5.40 -6.45
N ASP A 65 -2.36 5.78 -6.93
CA ASP A 65 -3.21 6.81 -6.32
C ASP A 65 -4.31 6.20 -5.45
N GLY A 66 -4.76 5.01 -5.82
CA GLY A 66 -5.88 4.33 -5.19
C GLY A 66 -5.57 2.87 -4.91
N VAL A 67 -6.14 2.36 -3.82
CA VAL A 67 -6.12 0.95 -3.47
C VAL A 67 -7.47 0.57 -2.86
N TRP A 68 -7.96 -0.60 -3.23
CA TRP A 68 -9.21 -1.17 -2.73
C TRP A 68 -9.16 -2.69 -2.85
N GLY A 69 -9.79 -3.42 -1.93
CA GLY A 69 -9.93 -4.86 -2.03
C GLY A 69 -11.35 -5.33 -1.71
N SER A 70 -11.71 -6.49 -2.26
CA SER A 70 -12.96 -7.18 -1.95
C SER A 70 -12.77 -8.27 -0.89
N ALA A 71 -11.56 -8.82 -0.80
CA ALA A 71 -11.12 -9.83 0.14
C ALA A 71 -9.63 -9.63 0.48
N SER A 72 -9.15 -10.37 1.49
CA SER A 72 -7.73 -10.40 1.89
C SER A 72 -6.82 -11.10 0.89
N ASP A 73 -7.35 -11.54 -0.25
CA ASP A 73 -6.67 -12.17 -1.39
C ASP A 73 -7.25 -11.63 -2.72
N ASP A 74 -7.90 -10.46 -2.70
CA ASP A 74 -8.40 -9.79 -3.91
C ASP A 74 -8.28 -8.28 -3.75
N VAL A 75 -7.10 -7.76 -4.08
CA VAL A 75 -6.74 -6.35 -3.87
C VAL A 75 -6.28 -5.72 -5.18
N TRP A 76 -6.82 -4.54 -5.46
CA TRP A 76 -6.55 -3.76 -6.66
C TRP A 76 -5.89 -2.44 -6.30
N ALA A 77 -4.82 -2.10 -7.01
CA ALA A 77 -4.18 -0.81 -6.94
C ALA A 77 -4.17 -0.15 -8.31
N VAL A 78 -4.49 1.15 -8.36
CA VAL A 78 -4.60 1.91 -9.60
C VAL A 78 -3.76 3.17 -9.53
N GLY A 79 -3.26 3.63 -10.67
CA GLY A 79 -2.37 4.77 -10.72
C GLY A 79 -2.20 5.40 -12.09
N SER A 80 -1.10 6.14 -12.24
CA SER A 80 -0.80 6.91 -13.44
C SER A 80 -0.80 6.07 -14.71
N MET A 81 -1.15 6.71 -15.83
CA MET A 81 -1.04 6.14 -17.18
C MET A 81 -1.84 4.82 -17.36
N GLY A 82 -2.90 4.61 -16.56
CA GLY A 82 -3.71 3.40 -16.62
C GLY A 82 -3.05 2.19 -15.97
N LEU A 83 -2.03 2.40 -15.12
CA LEU A 83 -1.44 1.34 -14.32
C LEU A 83 -2.50 0.73 -13.40
N ILE A 84 -2.71 -0.58 -13.54
CA ILE A 84 -3.59 -1.37 -12.70
C ILE A 84 -2.81 -2.59 -12.24
N LEU A 85 -2.77 -2.82 -10.94
CA LEU A 85 -2.22 -4.01 -10.31
C LEU A 85 -3.36 -4.76 -9.62
N HIS A 86 -3.32 -6.08 -9.73
CA HIS A 86 -4.21 -7.00 -9.02
C HIS A 86 -3.34 -7.97 -8.23
N TRP A 87 -3.70 -8.19 -6.98
CA TRP A 87 -3.10 -9.19 -6.11
C TRP A 87 -4.18 -10.18 -5.68
N ASP A 88 -3.84 -11.46 -5.83
CA ASP A 88 -4.74 -12.62 -5.76
C ASP A 88 -4.33 -13.67 -4.69
N GLY A 89 -3.39 -13.32 -3.78
CA GLY A 89 -2.84 -14.20 -2.74
C GLY A 89 -1.37 -14.58 -2.91
#